data_AF-A0A1F5H7Y2-F1
#
_entry.id   AF-A0A1F5H7Y2-F1
#
_cell.length_a   1.000
_cell.length_b   1.000
_cell.length_c   1.000
_cell.angle_alpha   90.00
_cell.angle_beta   90.00
_cell.angle_gamma   90.00
#
_symmetry.space_group_name_H-M   'P 1'
#
loop_
_entity.id
_entity.type
_entity.pdbx_description
1 polymer ?
#
loop_
_entity_poly.entity_id
_entity_poly.type
_entity_poly.pdbx_seq_one_letter_code
_entity_poly.pdbx_strand_id
1 'polypeptide(L)'
;MINFKIVKSKIEKQREVIIARIKRLRKDDPFSTTDRALIVEPGTDAAQLYGHEQAVVLENQLKRELKEIEAALLKMKKKTYGICERCGKKIDLARLQVKPQAIYCVKCLKEIETKKG
;
A
#
# COMPACT_ATOMS: atom_id res chain seq x y z
N MET A 1 -5.56 14.80 23.34
CA MET A 1 -6.46 14.50 22.22
C MET A 1 -5.64 14.38 20.93
N ILE A 2 -5.88 13.38 20.09
CA ILE A 2 -5.21 13.30 18.79
C ILE A 2 -5.76 14.38 17.87
N ASN A 3 -4.88 15.19 17.28
CA ASN A 3 -5.29 16.17 16.30
C ASN A 3 -5.53 15.49 14.95
N PHE A 4 -6.79 15.14 14.71
CA PHE A 4 -7.25 14.47 13.49
C PHE A 4 -6.86 15.19 12.20
N LYS A 5 -6.78 16.53 12.20
CA LYS A 5 -6.34 17.31 11.02
C LYS A 5 -4.88 17.01 10.67
N ILE A 6 -4.00 16.93 11.67
CA ILE A 6 -2.57 16.67 11.47
C ILE A 6 -2.36 15.25 10.94
N VAL A 7 -3.04 14.26 11.55
CA VAL A 7 -2.93 12.86 11.11
C VAL A 7 -3.46 12.70 9.70
N LYS A 8 -4.61 13.30 9.38
CA LYS A 8 -5.18 13.28 8.03
C LYS A 8 -4.21 13.86 6.99
N SER A 9 -3.64 15.04 7.26
CA SER A 9 -2.68 15.67 6.34
C SER A 9 -1.44 14.79 6.11
N LYS A 10 -0.94 14.13 7.17
CA LYS A 10 0.19 13.19 7.04
C LYS A 10 -0.16 11.99 6.15
N ILE A 11 -1.33 11.39 6.35
CA ILE A 11 -1.81 10.26 5.55
C ILE A 11 -2.05 10.69 4.08
N GLU A 12 -2.59 11.89 3.85
CA GLU A 12 -2.78 12.43 2.49
C GLU A 12 -1.43 12.62 1.77
N LYS A 13 -0.42 13.18 2.44
CA LYS A 13 0.94 13.27 1.87
C LYS A 13 1.52 11.88 1.54
N GLN A 14 1.35 10.91 2.44
CA GLN A 14 1.79 9.53 2.17
C GLN A 14 1.09 8.91 0.96
N ARG A 15 -0.23 9.16 0.81
CA ARG A 15 -1.00 8.73 -0.36
C ARG A 15 -0.40 9.26 -1.65
N GLU A 16 -0.09 10.56 -1.71
CA GLU A 16 0.49 11.19 -2.89
C GLU A 16 1.86 10.61 -3.25
N VAL A 17 2.71 10.38 -2.24
CA VAL A 17 4.02 9.75 -2.44
C VAL A 17 3.89 8.33 -3.02
N ILE A 18 2.98 7.51 -2.50
CA ILE A 18 2.77 6.14 -3.00
C ILE A 18 2.22 6.15 -4.42
N ILE A 19 1.28 7.04 -4.74
CA ILE A 19 0.75 7.19 -6.11
C ILE A 19 1.87 7.59 -7.07
N ALA A 20 2.71 8.56 -6.68
CA ALA A 20 3.85 8.97 -7.50
C ALA A 20 4.84 7.81 -7.70
N ARG A 21 5.08 7.00 -6.66
CA ARG A 21 5.95 5.83 -6.74
C ARG A 21 5.41 4.75 -7.67
N ILE A 22 4.11 4.45 -7.62
CA ILE A 22 3.45 3.51 -8.54
C ILE A 22 3.56 4.01 -9.98
N LYS A 23 3.33 5.31 -10.22
CA LYS A 23 3.45 5.91 -11.56
C LYS A 23 4.88 5.80 -12.13
N ARG A 24 5.90 6.06 -11.31
CA ARG A 24 7.31 5.89 -11.72
C ARG A 24 7.61 4.43 -12.04
N LEU A 25 7.24 3.52 -11.14
CA LEU A 25 7.48 2.09 -11.33
C LEU A 25 6.87 1.55 -12.64
N ARG A 26 5.67 2.02 -13.02
CA ARG A 26 5.07 1.70 -14.32
C ARG A 26 5.84 2.26 -15.51
N LYS A 27 6.37 3.48 -15.37
CA LYS A 27 7.14 4.13 -16.44
C LYS A 27 8.49 3.43 -16.64
N ASP A 28 9.10 2.95 -15.56
CA ASP A 28 10.37 2.22 -15.55
C ASP A 28 10.20 0.74 -15.94
N ASP A 29 8.96 0.24 -16.02
CA ASP A 29 8.67 -1.14 -16.40
C ASP A 29 8.96 -1.38 -17.89
N PRO A 30 9.91 -2.26 -18.25
CA PRO A 30 10.29 -2.52 -19.64
C PRO A 30 9.12 -3.00 -20.51
N PHE A 31 8.10 -3.61 -19.88
CA PHE A 31 6.90 -4.15 -20.53
C PHE A 31 5.74 -3.13 -20.63
N SER A 32 5.85 -1.95 -20.02
CA SER A 32 4.82 -0.91 -20.11
C SER A 32 4.84 -0.16 -21.44
N THR A 33 5.92 -0.25 -22.22
CA THR A 33 6.02 0.39 -23.53
C THR A 33 5.43 -0.53 -24.59
N THR A 34 4.43 -0.05 -25.34
CA THR A 34 3.59 -0.83 -26.25
C THR A 34 4.36 -1.53 -27.40
N ASP A 35 5.58 -1.12 -27.70
CA ASP A 35 6.38 -1.67 -28.80
C ASP A 35 7.13 -2.95 -28.41
N ARG A 36 6.40 -4.06 -28.36
CA ARG A 36 6.94 -5.43 -28.26
C ARG A 36 7.81 -5.82 -29.45
N ALA A 37 7.76 -5.07 -30.55
CA ALA A 37 8.47 -5.38 -31.79
C ALA A 37 9.96 -5.02 -31.77
N LEU A 38 10.44 -4.29 -30.74
CA LEU A 38 11.82 -3.80 -30.68
C LEU A 38 12.78 -4.68 -29.86
N ILE A 39 12.29 -5.75 -29.24
CA ILE A 39 13.13 -6.61 -28.40
C ILE A 39 13.01 -8.05 -28.91
N VAL A 40 13.92 -8.43 -29.81
CA VAL A 40 14.12 -9.82 -30.22
C VAL A 40 15.63 -10.06 -30.28
N GLU A 41 16.32 -9.91 -29.15
CA GLU A 41 17.65 -10.50 -28.97
C GLU A 41 17.54 -11.75 -28.08
N PRO A 42 18.04 -12.91 -28.52
CA PRO A 42 18.02 -14.12 -27.72
C PRO A 42 18.79 -13.91 -26.40
N GLY A 43 18.08 -13.95 -25.26
CA GLY A 43 18.66 -13.81 -23.92
C GLY A 43 18.30 -12.50 -23.18
N THR A 44 17.88 -11.44 -23.88
CA THR A 44 17.34 -10.22 -23.22
C THR A 44 15.95 -10.45 -22.64
N ASP A 45 15.16 -11.33 -23.25
CA ASP A 45 13.79 -11.64 -22.82
C ASP A 45 13.74 -12.15 -21.38
N ALA A 46 14.68 -13.03 -20.98
CA ALA A 46 14.71 -13.59 -19.63
C ALA A 46 15.00 -12.52 -18.57
N ALA A 47 15.98 -11.64 -18.82
CA ALA A 47 16.32 -10.55 -17.90
C ALA A 47 15.20 -9.51 -17.79
N GLN A 48 14.52 -9.20 -18.90
CA GLN A 48 13.40 -8.26 -18.92
C GLN A 48 12.17 -8.84 -18.22
N LEU A 49 11.84 -10.12 -18.45
CA LEU A 49 10.75 -10.82 -17.76
C LEU A 49 10.99 -10.78 -16.25
N TYR A 50 12.20 -11.11 -15.80
CA TYR A 50 12.56 -11.04 -14.39
C TYR A 50 12.45 -9.62 -13.80
N GLY A 51 12.85 -8.60 -14.56
CA GLY A 51 12.67 -7.19 -14.18
C GLY A 51 11.19 -6.80 -14.05
N HIS A 52 10.36 -7.24 -14.98
CA HIS A 52 8.91 -7.02 -14.96
C HIS A 52 8.23 -7.71 -13.78
N GLU A 53 8.55 -8.98 -13.52
CA GLU A 53 8.00 -9.73 -12.39
C GLU A 53 8.28 -9.02 -11.06
N GLN A 54 9.51 -8.52 -10.87
CA GLN A 54 9.86 -7.71 -9.69
C GLN A 54 9.05 -6.41 -9.62
N ALA A 55 8.92 -5.69 -10.72
CA ALA A 55 8.13 -4.46 -10.78
C ALA A 55 6.65 -4.72 -10.44
N VAL A 56 6.06 -5.80 -10.95
CA VAL A 56 4.69 -6.22 -10.65
C VAL A 56 4.51 -6.55 -9.16
N VAL A 57 5.45 -7.26 -8.55
CA VAL A 57 5.41 -7.58 -7.11
C VAL A 57 5.45 -6.30 -6.28
N LEU A 58 6.39 -5.38 -6.57
CA LEU A 58 6.46 -4.09 -5.88
C LEU A 58 5.19 -3.25 -6.09
N GLU A 59 4.67 -3.19 -7.32
CA GLU A 59 3.44 -2.46 -7.62
C GLU A 59 2.27 -2.99 -6.78
N ASN A 60 2.14 -4.30 -6.69
CA ASN A 60 1.08 -4.94 -5.91
C ASN A 60 1.20 -4.64 -4.41
N GLN A 61 2.43 -4.59 -3.87
CA GLN A 61 2.65 -4.17 -2.48
C GLN A 61 2.24 -2.71 -2.25
N LEU A 62 2.67 -1.80 -3.13
CA LEU A 62 2.33 -0.38 -3.04
C LEU A 62 0.82 -0.14 -3.19
N LYS A 63 0.13 -0.87 -4.07
CA LYS A 63 -1.33 -0.80 -4.21
C LYS A 63 -2.06 -1.27 -2.94
N ARG A 64 -1.56 -2.32 -2.28
CA ARG A 64 -2.12 -2.79 -1.00
C ARG A 64 -1.98 -1.71 0.07
N GLU A 65 -0.81 -1.11 0.18
CA GLU A 65 -0.57 -0.01 1.12
C GLU A 65 -1.46 1.21 0.82
N LEU A 66 -1.60 1.57 -0.47
CA LEU A 66 -2.50 2.64 -0.91
C LEU A 66 -3.95 2.37 -0.47
N LYS A 67 -4.41 1.13 -0.61
CA LYS A 67 -5.76 0.71 -0.19
C LYS A 67 -5.95 0.85 1.32
N GLU A 68 -4.95 0.49 2.13
CA GLU A 68 -4.98 0.69 3.58
C GLU A 68 -5.09 2.18 3.94
N ILE A 69 -4.32 3.03 3.25
CA ILE A 69 -4.36 4.49 3.43
C ILE A 69 -5.72 5.07 3.06
N GLU A 70 -6.29 4.68 1.92
CA GLU A 70 -7.60 5.15 1.48
C GLU A 70 -8.72 4.69 2.43
N ALA A 71 -8.63 3.46 2.93
CA ALA A 71 -9.54 2.96 3.95
C ALA A 71 -9.44 3.79 5.26
N ALA A 72 -8.23 4.14 5.69
CA ALA A 72 -8.02 4.99 6.86
C ALA A 72 -8.64 6.39 6.68
N LEU A 73 -8.41 7.03 5.52
CA LEU A 73 -9.01 8.33 5.18
C LEU A 73 -10.54 8.27 5.13
N LEU A 74 -11.11 7.18 4.58
CA LEU A 74 -12.55 7.00 4.51
C LEU A 74 -13.17 6.82 5.91
N LYS A 75 -12.50 6.09 6.81
CA LYS A 75 -12.90 5.98 8.21
C LYS A 75 -12.81 7.30 8.96
N MET A 76 -11.80 8.14 8.66
CA MET A 76 -11.73 9.50 9.21
C MET A 76 -12.93 10.35 8.77
N LYS A 77 -13.34 10.27 7.50
CA LYS A 77 -14.56 10.94 7.00
C LYS A 77 -15.82 10.44 7.70
N LYS A 78 -15.92 9.12 7.93
CA LYS A 78 -17.06 8.48 8.62
C LYS A 78 -17.02 8.60 10.15
N LYS A 79 -16.02 9.27 10.73
CA LYS A 79 -15.77 9.33 12.19
C LYS A 79 -15.60 7.95 12.87
N THR A 80 -15.23 6.92 12.10
CA THR A 80 -14.96 5.56 12.58
C THR A 80 -13.47 5.20 12.55
N TYR A 81 -12.60 6.21 12.43
CA TYR A 81 -11.16 6.02 12.46
C TYR A 81 -10.70 5.47 13.81
N GLY A 82 -9.73 4.55 13.75
CA GLY A 82 -9.27 3.82 14.93
C GLY A 82 -10.23 2.73 15.38
N ILE A 83 -11.08 2.20 14.50
CA ILE A 83 -11.89 1.01 14.74
C ILE A 83 -11.36 -0.16 13.90
N CYS A 84 -11.15 -1.31 14.54
CA CYS A 84 -10.69 -2.54 13.91
C CYS A 84 -11.78 -3.13 13.00
N GLU A 85 -11.45 -3.45 11.75
CA GLU A 85 -12.44 -4.03 10.81
C GLU A 85 -12.85 -5.46 11.13
N ARG A 86 -12.00 -6.20 11.86
CA ARG A 86 -12.28 -7.61 12.17
C ARG A 86 -13.14 -7.78 13.42
N CYS A 87 -12.91 -6.97 14.45
CA CYS A 87 -13.58 -7.15 15.75
C CYS A 87 -14.39 -5.94 16.21
N GLY A 88 -14.41 -4.84 15.46
CA GLY A 88 -15.14 -3.62 15.82
C GLY A 88 -14.59 -2.86 17.04
N LYS A 89 -13.51 -3.34 17.66
CA LYS A 89 -12.89 -2.69 18.84
C LYS A 89 -12.02 -1.51 18.44
N LYS A 90 -11.85 -0.56 19.36
CA LYS A 90 -10.92 0.56 19.18
C LYS A 90 -9.48 0.05 19.03
N ILE A 91 -8.76 0.60 18.06
CA ILE A 91 -7.33 0.38 17.84
C ILE A 91 -6.58 1.29 18.81
N ASP A 92 -5.53 0.75 19.41
CA ASP A 92 -4.69 1.47 20.36
C ASP A 92 -4.12 2.74 19.73
N LEU A 93 -4.12 3.84 20.49
CA LEU A 93 -3.64 5.13 20.01
C LEU A 93 -2.14 5.10 19.72
N ALA A 94 -1.35 4.38 20.54
CA ALA A 94 0.08 4.23 20.30
C ALA A 94 0.34 3.55 18.95
N ARG A 95 -0.50 2.57 18.58
CA ARG A 95 -0.44 1.93 17.27
C ARG A 95 -0.78 2.89 16.13
N LEU A 96 -1.81 3.73 16.29
CA LEU A 96 -2.19 4.72 15.27
C LEU A 96 -1.16 5.87 15.15
N GLN A 97 -0.39 6.14 16.21
CA GLN A 97 0.72 7.09 16.15
C GLN A 97 1.90 6.54 15.33
N VAL A 98 2.22 5.25 15.50
CA VAL A 98 3.28 4.56 14.75
C VAL A 98 2.84 4.24 13.32
N LYS A 99 1.65 3.67 13.15
CA LYS A 99 1.06 3.28 11.86
C LYS A 99 -0.37 3.83 11.73
N PRO A 100 -0.54 5.08 11.24
CA PRO A 100 -1.85 5.74 11.10
C PRO A 100 -2.83 5.00 10.18
N GLN A 101 -2.31 4.29 9.18
CA GLN A 101 -3.10 3.49 8.25
C GLN A 101 -3.52 2.12 8.79
N ALA A 102 -3.29 1.83 10.08
CA ALA A 102 -3.65 0.53 10.66
C ALA A 102 -5.15 0.26 10.62
N ILE A 103 -5.54 -0.85 9.97
CA ILE A 103 -6.95 -1.30 9.84
C ILE A 103 -7.39 -2.33 10.89
N TYR A 104 -6.44 -3.00 11.56
CA TYR A 104 -6.68 -4.02 12.57
C TYR A 104 -6.06 -3.65 13.92
N CYS A 105 -6.63 -4.16 15.02
CA CYS A 105 -6.00 -4.08 16.34
C CYS A 105 -4.84 -5.10 16.48
N VAL A 106 -4.01 -4.98 17.51
CA VAL A 106 -2.81 -5.84 17.71
C VAL A 106 -3.19 -7.32 17.78
N LYS A 107 -4.26 -7.64 18.50
CA LYS A 107 -4.77 -9.02 18.62
C LYS A 107 -5.17 -9.59 17.27
N CYS A 108 -6.04 -8.88 16.54
CA CYS A 108 -6.51 -9.32 15.23
C CYS A 108 -5.41 -9.39 14.17
N LEU A 109 -4.43 -8.48 14.22
CA LEU A 109 -3.28 -8.54 13.31
C LEU A 109 -2.44 -9.79 13.59
N LYS A 110 -2.11 -10.06 14.86
CA LYS A 110 -1.29 -11.22 15.25
C LYS A 110 -1.91 -12.54 14.77
N GLU A 111 -3.22 -12.66 14.87
CA GLU A 111 -3.98 -13.83 14.37
C GLU A 111 -3.98 -13.97 12.84
N ILE A 112 -3.94 -12.86 12.10
CA ILE A 112 -3.86 -12.88 10.63
C ILE A 112 -2.45 -13.27 10.19
N GLU A 113 -1.43 -12.77 10.88
CA GLU A 113 -0.03 -13.10 10.61
C GLU A 113 0.27 -14.57 10.90
N THR A 114 -0.28 -15.13 11.99
CA THR A 114 -0.12 -16.57 12.32
C THR A 114 -0.85 -17.50 11.35
N LYS A 115 -1.88 -17.03 10.63
CA LYS A 115 -2.55 -17.82 9.57
C LYS A 115 -1.87 -17.74 8.20
N LYS A 116 -0.85 -16.88 8.05
CA LYS A 116 -0.11 -16.67 6.81
C LYS A 116 1.24 -17.41 6.77
N GLY A 117 1.63 -18.05 7.87
CA GLY A 117 2.73 -19.02 7.93
C GLY A 117 2.18 -20.44 7.90
#